data_AF-A0A1E3ARW1-F1
#
_entry.id   AF-A0A1E3ARW1-F1
#
_cell.length_a   1.000
_cell.length_b   1.000
_cell.length_c   1.000
_cell.angle_alpha   90.00
_cell.angle_beta   90.00
_cell.angle_gamma   90.00
#
_symmetry.space_group_name_H-M   'P 1'
#
loop_
_entity.id
_entity.type
_entity.pdbx_description
1 polymer ?
#
loop_
_entity_poly.entity_id
_entity_poly.type
_entity_poly.pdbx_seq_one_letter_code
_entity_poly.pdbx_strand_id
1 'polypeptide(L)'
;MLGLERNAKAVGLACYAPMLANVDYVNWKPDMLWFDNHRIYGSPDYYVQKLFMNHQGSRRLEIYTEGLEAPGIEEEPICGGIRLQGYHSEVIFRDVVLENSKTGEKVSFGDYHLKKEEASVWLADTEWKDYTISCRAEELDGFQGFQIFFGWQDEDNNYSWTVGGWQNYDLLLSRRIRGLCSDLTQNLIRVSKGQEYSLKLQVSGRMVRAWVDGRLCAETEDKPVVTEPLYYGASRDEADQTVILKVVNLQEQGVSAHIIMKGMCSSRLQGTVYTMHADLAAENDFAEPERVAPQEAVFYKENDSFMYEFPKFSLTVFRLKEI
;
A
#
# COMPACT_ATOMS: atom_id res chain seq x y z
N MET A 1 8.19 3.97 3.69
CA MET A 1 8.93 4.57 4.84
C MET A 1 9.08 6.09 4.74
N LEU A 2 9.54 6.65 3.61
CA LEU A 2 9.63 8.13 3.43
C LEU A 2 8.32 8.87 3.72
N GLY A 3 7.19 8.33 3.27
CA GLY A 3 5.86 8.87 3.59
C GLY A 3 5.56 8.87 5.09
N LEU A 4 6.07 7.90 5.85
CA LEU A 4 5.92 7.84 7.31
C LEU A 4 6.73 8.95 7.97
N GLU A 5 8.00 9.13 7.58
CA GLU A 5 8.86 10.21 8.08
C GLU A 5 8.29 11.59 7.76
N ARG A 6 7.75 11.78 6.55
CA ARG A 6 7.07 13.02 6.16
C ARG A 6 5.88 13.34 7.05
N ASN A 7 5.23 12.30 7.60
CA ASN A 7 4.06 12.39 8.45
C ASN A 7 4.35 12.06 9.92
N ALA A 8 5.60 12.17 10.38
CA ALA A 8 6.01 11.83 11.75
C ALA A 8 5.23 12.55 12.86
N LYS A 9 4.56 13.67 12.56
CA LYS A 9 3.62 14.34 13.48
C LYS A 9 2.39 13.49 13.86
N ALA A 10 2.02 12.53 13.03
CA ALA A 10 0.86 11.65 13.21
C ALA A 10 1.27 10.17 13.34
N VAL A 11 2.47 9.81 12.88
CA VAL A 11 3.00 8.45 12.96
C VAL A 11 3.96 8.35 14.15
N GLY A 12 3.51 7.72 15.24
CA GLY A 12 4.33 7.52 16.44
C GLY A 12 5.27 6.32 16.36
N LEU A 13 4.93 5.28 15.59
CA LEU A 13 5.72 4.05 15.46
C LEU A 13 5.43 3.38 14.12
N ALA A 14 6.45 2.75 13.54
CA ALA A 14 6.34 1.87 12.38
C ALA A 14 7.17 0.62 12.64
N CYS A 15 6.59 -0.55 12.37
CA CYS A 15 7.26 -1.83 12.54
C CYS A 15 6.94 -2.72 11.33
N TYR A 16 7.97 -3.38 10.81
CA TYR A 16 7.81 -4.37 9.75
C TYR A 16 7.36 -5.70 10.38
N ALA A 17 6.50 -6.43 9.68
CA ALA A 17 6.06 -7.74 10.10
C ALA A 17 5.92 -8.70 8.90
N PRO A 18 6.23 -9.99 9.09
CA PRO A 18 6.78 -10.60 10.29
C PRO A 18 8.31 -10.42 10.40
N MET A 19 8.83 -10.46 11.63
CA MET A 19 10.24 -10.12 11.88
C MET A 19 11.19 -11.32 11.76
N LEU A 20 10.77 -12.51 12.20
CA LEU A 20 11.63 -13.68 12.35
C LEU A 20 10.97 -14.90 11.73
N ALA A 21 11.69 -15.58 10.83
CA ALA A 21 11.29 -16.87 10.27
C ALA A 21 12.41 -17.91 10.38
N ASN A 22 12.07 -19.06 10.97
CA ASN A 22 12.92 -20.23 10.87
C ASN A 22 12.72 -20.88 9.49
N VAL A 23 13.80 -21.11 8.75
CA VAL A 23 13.73 -21.64 7.38
C VAL A 23 13.09 -23.03 7.26
N ASP A 24 13.10 -23.82 8.33
CA ASP A 24 12.52 -25.17 8.36
C ASP A 24 11.01 -25.14 8.69
N TYR A 25 10.46 -24.01 9.14
CA TYR A 25 9.08 -23.90 9.66
C TYR A 25 8.36 -22.64 9.13
N VAL A 26 8.33 -22.49 7.80
CA VAL A 26 7.77 -21.29 7.15
C VAL A 26 6.25 -21.33 7.11
N ASN A 27 5.62 -20.36 7.78
CA ASN A 27 4.16 -20.16 7.77
C ASN A 27 3.71 -18.95 6.94
N TRP A 28 4.61 -17.99 6.71
CA TRP A 28 4.36 -16.75 5.97
C TRP A 28 5.62 -16.37 5.18
N LYS A 29 5.47 -15.56 4.13
CA LYS A 29 6.57 -14.89 3.42
C LYS A 29 6.11 -13.53 2.89
N PRO A 30 7.01 -12.53 2.75
CA PRO A 30 8.41 -12.51 3.20
C PRO A 30 8.56 -12.18 4.70
N ASP A 31 9.78 -12.33 5.22
CA ASP A 31 10.17 -12.02 6.61
C ASP A 31 11.48 -11.24 6.65
N MET A 32 11.69 -10.43 7.70
CA MET A 32 12.86 -9.57 7.81
C MET A 32 14.17 -10.34 8.08
N LEU A 33 14.13 -11.29 9.02
CA LEU A 33 15.29 -12.06 9.47
C LEU A 33 15.00 -13.55 9.34
N TRP A 34 15.87 -14.24 8.61
CA TRP A 34 15.77 -15.67 8.35
C TRP A 34 16.86 -16.41 9.12
N PHE A 35 16.50 -17.48 9.82
CA PHE A 35 17.45 -18.21 10.66
C PHE A 35 17.27 -19.73 10.61
N ASP A 36 18.36 -20.44 10.91
CA ASP A 36 18.38 -21.86 11.24
C ASP A 36 18.92 -22.04 12.69
N ASN A 37 19.24 -23.27 13.10
CA ASN A 37 19.73 -23.53 14.46
C ASN A 37 21.10 -22.89 14.79
N HIS A 38 21.82 -22.37 13.81
CA HIS A 38 23.22 -21.93 13.93
C HIS A 38 23.53 -20.58 13.25
N ARG A 39 22.69 -20.12 12.34
CA ARG A 39 22.94 -18.97 11.46
C ARG A 39 21.71 -18.11 11.32
N ILE A 40 21.94 -16.85 10.98
CA ILE A 40 20.90 -15.86 10.67
C ILE A 40 21.39 -14.97 9.53
N TYR A 41 20.48 -14.55 8.66
CA TYR A 41 20.73 -13.48 7.70
C TYR A 41 19.55 -12.51 7.65
N GLY A 42 19.83 -11.27 7.26
CA GLY A 42 18.80 -10.26 7.00
C GLY A 42 18.39 -10.26 5.53
N SER A 43 17.09 -10.16 5.27
CA SER A 43 16.57 -9.94 3.93
C SER A 43 16.94 -8.54 3.41
N PRO A 44 16.72 -8.22 2.12
CA PRO A 44 16.83 -6.85 1.64
C PRO A 44 16.00 -5.87 2.50
N ASP A 45 14.81 -6.26 2.96
CA ASP A 45 13.97 -5.44 3.84
C ASP A 45 14.63 -5.14 5.18
N TYR A 46 15.41 -6.06 5.76
CA TYR A 46 16.19 -5.80 6.97
C TYR A 46 17.13 -4.60 6.78
N TYR A 47 17.84 -4.57 5.65
CA TYR A 47 18.79 -3.51 5.35
C TYR A 47 18.11 -2.18 5.05
N VAL A 48 16.94 -2.20 4.38
CA VAL A 48 16.10 -1.01 4.22
C VAL A 48 15.68 -0.47 5.58
N GLN A 49 15.16 -1.31 6.48
CA GLN A 49 14.81 -0.89 7.84
C GLN A 49 16.02 -0.34 8.59
N LYS A 50 17.17 -1.03 8.53
CA LYS A 50 18.42 -0.61 9.17
C LYS A 50 18.88 0.78 8.69
N LEU A 51 18.86 1.04 7.38
CA LEU A 51 19.22 2.34 6.81
C LEU A 51 18.27 3.45 7.28
N PHE A 52 16.97 3.19 7.32
CA PHE A 52 16.02 4.20 7.78
C PHE A 52 16.17 4.51 9.27
N MET A 53 16.31 3.49 10.12
CA MET A 53 16.35 3.62 11.58
C MET A 53 17.69 4.17 12.09
N ASN A 54 18.81 3.88 11.42
CA ASN A 54 20.12 4.41 11.81
C ASN A 54 20.42 5.79 11.20
N HIS A 55 19.57 6.28 10.30
CA HIS A 55 19.75 7.57 9.63
C HIS A 55 18.49 8.43 9.74
N GLN A 56 18.02 8.68 10.95
CA GLN A 56 16.88 9.54 11.22
C GLN A 56 17.34 10.86 11.84
N GLY A 57 16.99 12.00 11.23
CA GLY A 57 17.24 13.31 11.82
C GLY A 57 16.16 13.72 12.82
N SER A 58 16.49 14.64 13.72
CA SER A 58 15.56 15.19 14.72
C SER A 58 14.59 16.22 14.13
N ARG A 59 14.96 16.86 13.00
CA ARG A 59 14.15 17.89 12.35
C ARG A 59 13.99 17.62 10.86
N ARG A 60 12.75 17.57 10.36
CA ARG A 60 12.46 17.47 8.93
C ARG A 60 12.88 18.75 8.20
N LEU A 61 13.47 18.60 7.02
CA LEU A 61 13.78 19.70 6.10
C LEU A 61 12.76 19.74 4.96
N GLU A 62 12.49 20.93 4.46
CA GLU A 62 11.69 21.11 3.26
C GLU A 62 12.52 20.81 2.02
N ILE A 63 11.87 20.21 1.02
CA ILE A 63 12.47 19.89 -0.27
C ILE A 63 11.58 20.52 -1.33
N TYR A 64 12.23 21.17 -2.30
CA TYR A 64 11.61 21.73 -3.49
C TYR A 64 12.20 21.01 -4.70
N THR A 65 11.36 20.69 -5.68
CA THR A 65 11.74 19.94 -6.88
C THR A 65 11.15 20.57 -8.12
N GLU A 66 11.87 20.45 -9.22
CA GLU A 66 11.46 20.86 -10.57
C GLU A 66 11.83 19.72 -11.52
N GLY A 67 10.94 19.35 -12.45
CA GLY A 67 11.23 18.32 -13.47
C GLY A 67 11.26 16.88 -12.95
N LEU A 68 10.69 16.63 -11.77
CA LEU A 68 10.50 15.31 -11.18
C LEU A 68 9.02 14.96 -11.03
N GLU A 69 8.14 15.57 -11.84
CA GLU A 69 6.73 15.29 -11.82
C GLU A 69 6.44 13.88 -12.37
N ALA A 70 5.61 13.12 -11.66
CA ALA A 70 5.06 11.88 -12.18
C ALA A 70 4.26 12.13 -13.47
N PRO A 71 4.25 11.18 -14.42
CA PRO A 71 3.37 11.29 -15.58
C PRO A 71 1.91 11.34 -15.12
N GLY A 72 1.11 12.21 -15.75
CA GLY A 72 -0.33 12.20 -15.56
C GLY A 72 -0.91 10.86 -16.03
N ILE A 73 -1.75 10.24 -15.21
CA ILE A 73 -2.51 9.03 -15.58
C ILE A 73 -3.97 9.44 -15.77
N GLU A 74 -4.60 8.94 -16.82
CA GLU A 74 -6.04 9.11 -17.03
C GLU A 74 -6.82 8.28 -16.01
N GLU A 75 -7.77 8.94 -15.34
CA GLU A 75 -8.60 8.31 -14.31
C GLU A 75 -9.85 7.68 -14.93
N GLU A 76 -9.82 6.36 -15.09
CA GLU A 76 -10.99 5.62 -15.54
C GLU A 76 -11.99 5.37 -14.39
N PRO A 77 -13.31 5.48 -14.64
CA PRO A 77 -14.33 5.14 -13.67
C PRO A 77 -14.31 3.64 -13.32
N ILE A 78 -14.80 3.29 -12.14
CA ILE A 78 -14.86 1.90 -11.68
C ILE A 78 -16.09 1.21 -12.28
N CYS A 79 -15.92 0.64 -13.48
CA CYS A 79 -16.92 -0.15 -14.20
C CYS A 79 -16.53 -1.64 -14.22
N GLY A 80 -17.48 -2.53 -14.54
CA GLY A 80 -17.23 -3.96 -14.69
C GLY A 80 -18.24 -4.84 -13.95
N GLY A 81 -17.85 -6.08 -13.72
CA GLY A 81 -18.68 -7.10 -13.12
C GLY A 81 -19.01 -6.88 -11.64
N ILE A 82 -20.16 -7.39 -11.23
CA ILE A 82 -20.65 -7.38 -9.85
C ILE A 82 -20.93 -8.82 -9.41
N ARG A 83 -20.35 -9.19 -8.27
CA ARG A 83 -20.42 -10.55 -7.72
C ARG A 83 -20.69 -10.49 -6.22
N LEU A 84 -21.55 -11.38 -5.74
CA LEU A 84 -21.78 -11.56 -4.29
C LEU A 84 -21.11 -12.84 -3.82
N GLN A 85 -20.58 -12.82 -2.60
CA GLN A 85 -19.89 -13.96 -1.99
C GLN A 85 -20.12 -13.98 -0.48
N GLY A 86 -20.23 -15.18 0.09
CA GLY A 86 -20.01 -15.40 1.53
C GLY A 86 -18.51 -15.58 1.79
N TYR A 87 -17.93 -14.79 2.68
CA TYR A 87 -16.49 -14.84 2.95
C TYR A 87 -16.21 -15.85 4.08
N HIS A 88 -15.81 -17.08 3.73
CA HIS A 88 -15.73 -18.21 4.67
C HIS A 88 -17.00 -18.41 5.52
N SER A 89 -18.14 -18.01 4.97
CA SER A 89 -19.44 -17.94 5.65
C SER A 89 -20.57 -18.40 4.72
N GLU A 90 -21.59 -19.00 5.32
CA GLU A 90 -22.89 -19.24 4.69
C GLU A 90 -23.77 -18.00 4.93
N VAL A 91 -24.30 -17.44 3.84
CA VAL A 91 -24.97 -16.14 3.87
C VAL A 91 -26.23 -16.15 3.03
N ILE A 92 -27.21 -15.33 3.44
CA ILE A 92 -28.38 -15.01 2.61
C ILE A 92 -28.28 -13.54 2.21
N PHE A 93 -28.40 -13.29 0.91
CA PHE A 93 -28.66 -11.96 0.36
C PHE A 93 -30.13 -11.88 -0.08
N ARG A 94 -30.79 -10.77 0.24
CA ARG A 94 -32.20 -10.51 -0.13
C ARG A 94 -32.35 -9.17 -0.80
N ASP A 95 -33.37 -9.04 -1.64
CA ASP A 95 -33.71 -7.79 -2.35
C ASP A 95 -32.50 -7.15 -3.04
N VAL A 96 -31.72 -7.94 -3.76
CA VAL A 96 -30.53 -7.45 -4.43
C VAL A 96 -30.93 -6.56 -5.61
N VAL A 97 -30.45 -5.31 -5.60
CA VAL A 97 -30.75 -4.30 -6.62
C VAL A 97 -29.47 -3.61 -7.07
N LEU A 98 -29.33 -3.42 -8.38
CA LEU A 98 -28.38 -2.52 -9.02
C LEU A 98 -29.14 -1.33 -9.61
N GLU A 99 -28.73 -0.11 -9.26
CA GLU A 99 -29.35 1.13 -9.70
C GLU A 99 -28.34 2.05 -10.38
N ASN A 100 -28.66 2.59 -11.55
CA ASN A 100 -27.89 3.66 -12.18
C ASN A 100 -28.19 4.97 -11.43
N SER A 101 -27.18 5.54 -10.78
CA SER A 101 -27.35 6.71 -9.92
C SER A 101 -27.69 7.99 -10.69
N LYS A 102 -27.52 8.01 -12.02
CA LYS A 102 -27.83 9.15 -12.89
C LYS A 102 -29.19 9.02 -13.57
N THR A 103 -29.52 7.85 -14.11
CA THR A 103 -30.77 7.64 -14.87
C THR A 103 -31.92 7.14 -14.00
N GLY A 104 -31.62 6.55 -12.83
CA GLY A 104 -32.61 5.88 -11.97
C GLY A 104 -33.05 4.51 -12.51
N GLU A 105 -32.40 3.99 -13.57
CA GLU A 105 -32.62 2.64 -14.06
C GLU A 105 -32.27 1.61 -12.99
N LYS A 106 -33.14 0.59 -12.81
CA LYS A 106 -33.00 -0.43 -11.76
C LYS A 106 -33.10 -1.83 -12.34
N VAL A 107 -32.21 -2.70 -11.86
CA VAL A 107 -32.23 -4.14 -12.12
C VAL A 107 -32.30 -4.87 -10.79
N SER A 108 -33.32 -5.71 -10.60
CA SER A 108 -33.51 -6.52 -9.40
C SER A 108 -33.16 -7.98 -9.68
N PHE A 109 -32.41 -8.62 -8.79
CA PHE A 109 -31.85 -9.95 -9.00
C PHE A 109 -32.49 -11.04 -8.10
N GLY A 110 -33.31 -10.65 -7.13
CA GLY A 110 -33.96 -11.57 -6.19
C GLY A 110 -33.08 -11.89 -4.99
N ASP A 111 -33.35 -13.05 -4.38
CA ASP A 111 -32.69 -13.52 -3.15
C ASP A 111 -31.71 -14.66 -3.47
N TYR A 112 -30.60 -14.71 -2.75
CA TYR A 112 -29.54 -15.70 -2.91
C TYR A 112 -29.18 -16.30 -1.55
N HIS A 113 -29.16 -17.63 -1.47
CA HIS A 113 -28.60 -18.35 -0.33
C HIS A 113 -27.30 -19.01 -0.77
N LEU A 114 -26.17 -18.46 -0.31
CA LEU A 114 -24.84 -18.93 -0.69
C LEU A 114 -24.29 -19.79 0.45
N LYS A 115 -24.09 -21.07 0.16
CA LYS A 115 -23.46 -22.01 1.09
C LYS A 115 -21.94 -21.84 1.06
N LYS A 116 -21.25 -22.31 2.09
CA LYS A 116 -19.77 -22.26 2.15
C LYS A 116 -19.07 -22.89 0.92
N GLU A 117 -19.69 -23.90 0.32
CA GLU A 117 -19.19 -24.62 -0.86
C GLU A 117 -19.60 -23.96 -2.19
N GLU A 118 -20.68 -23.17 -2.20
CA GLU A 118 -21.19 -22.38 -3.34
C GLU A 118 -20.82 -20.91 -3.13
N ALA A 119 -19.52 -20.64 -3.19
CA ALA A 119 -18.93 -19.46 -2.58
C ALA A 119 -19.36 -18.12 -3.21
N SER A 120 -20.02 -18.08 -4.38
CA SER A 120 -20.37 -16.81 -5.01
C SER A 120 -21.40 -16.90 -6.13
N VAL A 121 -22.04 -15.77 -6.44
CA VAL A 121 -22.92 -15.60 -7.61
C VAL A 121 -22.57 -14.34 -8.41
N TRP A 122 -22.56 -14.46 -9.73
CA TRP A 122 -22.43 -13.32 -10.65
C TRP A 122 -23.79 -12.67 -10.85
N LEU A 123 -23.88 -11.34 -10.69
CA LEU A 123 -25.13 -10.61 -10.88
C LEU A 123 -25.23 -10.03 -12.29
N ALA A 124 -24.28 -9.18 -12.65
CA ALA A 124 -24.28 -8.43 -13.90
C ALA A 124 -22.92 -7.80 -14.19
N ASP A 125 -22.75 -7.42 -15.45
CA ASP A 125 -21.74 -6.48 -15.92
C ASP A 125 -22.37 -5.10 -16.07
N THR A 126 -21.64 -4.05 -15.68
CA THR A 126 -22.11 -2.67 -15.86
C THR A 126 -21.04 -1.73 -16.41
N GLU A 127 -21.45 -0.95 -17.41
CA GLU A 127 -20.68 0.18 -17.96
C GLU A 127 -21.05 1.50 -17.29
N TRP A 128 -21.91 1.47 -16.27
CA TRP A 128 -22.33 2.66 -15.55
C TRP A 128 -21.17 3.22 -14.73
N LYS A 129 -20.91 4.51 -14.91
CA LYS A 129 -19.90 5.24 -14.13
C LYS A 129 -20.38 5.63 -12.74
N ASP A 130 -21.70 5.64 -12.56
CA ASP A 130 -22.36 6.04 -11.32
C ASP A 130 -23.48 5.04 -11.03
N TYR A 131 -23.31 4.20 -10.02
CA TYR A 131 -24.27 3.14 -9.68
C TYR A 131 -24.30 2.85 -8.19
N THR A 132 -25.37 2.20 -7.77
CA THR A 132 -25.59 1.74 -6.40
C THR A 132 -25.95 0.28 -6.40
N ILE A 133 -25.28 -0.52 -5.57
CA ILE A 133 -25.67 -1.89 -5.23
C ILE A 133 -26.29 -1.84 -3.84
N SER A 134 -27.49 -2.42 -3.69
CA SER A 134 -28.15 -2.53 -2.38
C SER A 134 -28.75 -3.90 -2.18
N CYS A 135 -28.69 -4.41 -0.96
CA CYS A 135 -29.29 -5.68 -0.56
C CYS A 135 -29.47 -5.72 0.96
N ARG A 136 -30.24 -6.70 1.44
CA ARG A 136 -30.18 -7.15 2.84
C ARG A 136 -29.30 -8.39 2.91
N ALA A 137 -28.51 -8.55 3.98
CA ALA A 137 -27.60 -9.67 4.14
C ALA A 137 -27.64 -10.24 5.57
N GLU A 138 -27.55 -11.56 5.68
CA GLU A 138 -27.58 -12.29 6.95
C GLU A 138 -26.52 -13.41 6.93
N GLU A 139 -25.62 -13.45 7.93
CA GLU A 139 -24.68 -14.56 8.08
C GLU A 139 -25.35 -15.65 8.91
N LEU A 140 -25.44 -16.87 8.37
CA LEU A 140 -26.00 -18.02 9.08
C LEU A 140 -24.92 -18.82 9.81
N ASP A 141 -23.77 -19.02 9.15
CA ASP A 141 -22.60 -19.69 9.72
C ASP A 141 -21.30 -19.16 9.12
N GLY A 142 -20.17 -19.39 9.77
CA GLY A 142 -18.86 -18.84 9.39
C GLY A 142 -18.31 -17.83 10.37
N PHE A 143 -17.40 -16.98 9.90
CA PHE A 143 -16.71 -15.99 10.74
C PHE A 143 -16.14 -14.78 9.98
N GLN A 144 -16.46 -14.57 8.69
CA GLN A 144 -15.99 -13.39 7.95
C GLN A 144 -17.06 -12.65 7.11
N GLY A 145 -18.34 -12.99 7.29
CA GLY A 145 -19.47 -12.23 6.77
C GLY A 145 -19.62 -12.24 5.26
N PHE A 146 -19.83 -11.06 4.71
CA PHE A 146 -20.29 -10.82 3.35
C PHE A 146 -19.19 -10.16 2.52
N GLN A 147 -19.15 -10.48 1.22
CA GLN A 147 -18.32 -9.79 0.26
C GLN A 147 -19.12 -9.42 -0.99
N ILE A 148 -19.05 -8.15 -1.38
CA ILE A 148 -19.60 -7.62 -2.62
C ILE A 148 -18.43 -7.17 -3.49
N PHE A 149 -18.21 -7.85 -4.60
CA PHE A 149 -17.26 -7.40 -5.61
C PHE A 149 -17.94 -6.47 -6.60
N PHE A 150 -17.19 -5.48 -7.06
CA PHE A 150 -17.62 -4.49 -8.03
C PHE A 150 -16.41 -4.06 -8.87
N GLY A 151 -16.66 -3.47 -10.03
CA GLY A 151 -15.60 -3.13 -10.97
C GLY A 151 -14.74 -4.34 -11.35
N TRP A 152 -15.32 -5.54 -11.36
CA TRP A 152 -14.60 -6.77 -11.62
C TRP A 152 -14.23 -6.86 -13.10
N GLN A 153 -12.94 -7.02 -13.38
CA GLN A 153 -12.41 -7.27 -14.72
C GLN A 153 -11.97 -8.73 -14.83
N ASP A 154 -11.22 -9.20 -13.83
CA ASP A 154 -10.79 -10.59 -13.70
C ASP A 154 -10.44 -10.90 -12.22
N GLU A 155 -9.98 -12.13 -11.95
CA GLU A 155 -9.59 -12.58 -10.61
C GLU A 155 -8.44 -11.76 -10.00
N ASP A 156 -7.60 -11.15 -10.83
CA ASP A 156 -6.43 -10.36 -10.43
C ASP A 156 -6.71 -8.85 -10.41
N ASN A 157 -7.86 -8.40 -10.93
CA ASN A 157 -8.23 -6.99 -11.10
C ASN A 157 -9.71 -6.78 -10.78
N ASN A 158 -10.00 -6.38 -9.55
CA ASN A 158 -11.35 -6.14 -9.05
C ASN A 158 -11.34 -5.27 -7.78
N TYR A 159 -12.52 -4.85 -7.35
CA TYR A 159 -12.74 -4.23 -6.05
C TYR A 159 -13.63 -5.11 -5.20
N SER A 160 -13.42 -5.07 -3.89
CA SER A 160 -14.24 -5.80 -2.92
C SER A 160 -14.64 -4.92 -1.76
N TRP A 161 -15.92 -4.97 -1.40
CA TRP A 161 -16.42 -4.50 -0.13
C TRP A 161 -16.70 -5.70 0.77
N THR A 162 -15.95 -5.80 1.87
CA THR A 162 -16.09 -6.86 2.87
C THR A 162 -16.76 -6.28 4.11
N VAL A 163 -17.76 -6.98 4.64
CA VAL A 163 -18.49 -6.62 5.86
C VAL A 163 -18.49 -7.83 6.77
N GLY A 164 -17.79 -7.76 7.90
CA GLY A 164 -17.48 -8.89 8.77
C GLY A 164 -15.97 -9.12 8.81
N GLY A 165 -15.36 -9.53 7.69
CA GLY A 165 -13.90 -9.65 7.59
C GLY A 165 -13.27 -10.49 8.70
N TRP A 166 -12.06 -10.17 9.18
CA TRP A 166 -11.41 -11.02 10.17
C TRP A 166 -12.23 -11.10 11.47
N GLN A 167 -12.60 -12.33 11.86
CA GLN A 167 -13.40 -12.64 13.05
C GLN A 167 -14.76 -11.92 13.14
N ASN A 168 -15.32 -11.47 12.02
CA ASN A 168 -16.54 -10.64 12.00
C ASN A 168 -16.39 -9.27 12.69
N TYR A 169 -15.19 -8.68 12.68
CA TYR A 169 -14.89 -7.36 13.27
C TYR A 169 -14.48 -6.26 12.29
N ASP A 170 -14.33 -6.56 11.00
CA ASP A 170 -13.78 -5.66 9.99
C ASP A 170 -14.80 -5.26 8.92
N LEU A 171 -14.63 -4.04 8.42
CA LEU A 171 -15.23 -3.53 7.20
C LEU A 171 -14.12 -2.98 6.31
N LEU A 172 -13.97 -3.53 5.12
CA LEU A 172 -12.86 -3.25 4.21
C LEU A 172 -13.42 -2.84 2.85
N LEU A 173 -12.95 -1.72 2.31
CA LEU A 173 -12.99 -1.48 0.87
C LEU A 173 -11.59 -1.73 0.36
N SER A 174 -11.45 -2.70 -0.53
CA SER A 174 -10.15 -3.15 -1.04
C SER A 174 -10.15 -3.16 -2.57
N ARG A 175 -8.96 -3.04 -3.14
CA ARG A 175 -8.70 -3.12 -4.58
C ARG A 175 -7.64 -4.18 -4.82
N ARG A 176 -7.85 -5.02 -5.82
CA ARG A 176 -6.85 -5.94 -6.36
C ARG A 176 -6.33 -5.41 -7.69
N ILE A 177 -5.01 -5.41 -7.86
CA ILE A 177 -4.33 -5.06 -9.10
C ILE A 177 -3.25 -6.10 -9.35
N ARG A 178 -3.33 -6.82 -10.48
CA ARG A 178 -2.36 -7.87 -10.85
C ARG A 178 -2.13 -8.87 -9.70
N GLY A 179 -3.21 -9.26 -9.03
CA GLY A 179 -3.16 -10.22 -7.93
C GLY A 179 -2.80 -9.62 -6.57
N LEU A 180 -2.33 -8.38 -6.50
CA LEU A 180 -1.98 -7.70 -5.24
C LEU A 180 -3.18 -6.95 -4.68
N CYS A 181 -3.54 -7.22 -3.42
CA CYS A 181 -4.67 -6.60 -2.74
C CYS A 181 -4.19 -5.46 -1.82
N SER A 182 -4.87 -4.31 -1.90
CA SER A 182 -4.65 -3.15 -1.05
C SER A 182 -5.98 -2.68 -0.46
N ASP A 183 -5.98 -2.35 0.82
CA ASP A 183 -7.14 -1.74 1.47
C ASP A 183 -7.15 -0.23 1.19
N LEU A 184 -8.23 0.24 0.55
CA LEU A 184 -8.48 1.65 0.29
C LEU A 184 -8.97 2.35 1.56
N THR A 185 -9.72 1.63 2.40
CA THR A 185 -10.11 2.07 3.75
C THR A 185 -10.57 0.88 4.58
N GLN A 186 -10.30 0.94 5.89
CA GLN A 186 -10.68 -0.08 6.87
C GLN A 186 -11.40 0.60 8.04
N ASN A 187 -12.53 0.04 8.44
CA ASN A 187 -13.30 0.44 9.60
C ASN A 187 -13.71 -0.79 10.41
N LEU A 188 -14.19 -0.58 11.63
CA LEU A 188 -14.68 -1.67 12.48
C LEU A 188 -16.19 -1.81 12.35
N ILE A 189 -16.65 -3.05 12.20
CA ILE A 189 -18.07 -3.41 12.30
C ILE A 189 -18.18 -4.80 12.92
N ARG A 190 -19.26 -5.06 13.66
CA ARG A 190 -19.52 -6.41 14.18
C ARG A 190 -20.66 -7.07 13.41
N VAL A 191 -20.36 -8.19 12.75
CA VAL A 191 -21.38 -9.07 12.15
C VAL A 191 -21.77 -10.15 13.16
N SER A 192 -23.06 -10.26 13.45
CA SER A 192 -23.64 -11.27 14.33
C SER A 192 -24.43 -12.28 13.51
N LYS A 193 -24.24 -13.57 13.81
CA LYS A 193 -24.98 -14.65 13.13
C LYS A 193 -26.50 -14.50 13.35
N GLY A 194 -27.27 -14.73 12.30
CA GLY A 194 -28.73 -14.60 12.29
C GLY A 194 -29.25 -13.16 12.38
N GLN A 195 -28.36 -12.16 12.39
CA GLN A 195 -28.76 -10.76 12.28
C GLN A 195 -28.77 -10.36 10.80
N GLU A 196 -29.87 -9.73 10.38
CA GLU A 196 -29.99 -9.13 9.06
C GLU A 196 -29.45 -7.69 9.08
N TYR A 197 -28.71 -7.33 8.03
CA TYR A 197 -28.10 -6.02 7.81
C TYR A 197 -28.57 -5.44 6.48
N SER A 198 -28.86 -4.14 6.44
CA SER A 198 -29.11 -3.41 5.19
C SER A 198 -27.79 -2.87 4.64
N LEU A 199 -27.39 -3.35 3.46
CA LEU A 199 -26.13 -3.00 2.80
C LEU A 199 -26.39 -2.10 1.59
N LYS A 200 -25.62 -1.02 1.48
CA LYS A 200 -25.61 -0.15 0.30
C LYS A 200 -24.19 0.24 -0.06
N LEU A 201 -23.79 0.00 -1.30
CA LEU A 201 -22.54 0.45 -1.90
C LEU A 201 -22.85 1.41 -3.04
N GLN A 202 -22.29 2.61 -3.01
CA GLN A 202 -22.38 3.58 -4.10
C GLN A 202 -21.01 3.78 -4.72
N VAL A 203 -20.97 3.75 -6.05
CA VAL A 203 -19.81 4.09 -6.87
C VAL A 203 -20.17 5.30 -7.73
N SER A 204 -19.30 6.31 -7.73
CA SER A 204 -19.44 7.51 -8.57
C SER A 204 -18.06 7.88 -9.11
N GLY A 205 -17.82 7.55 -10.38
CA GLY A 205 -16.49 7.58 -10.97
C GLY A 205 -15.55 6.65 -10.19
N ARG A 206 -14.67 7.24 -9.39
CA ARG A 206 -13.69 6.55 -8.53
C ARG A 206 -13.96 6.75 -7.03
N MET A 207 -15.00 7.49 -6.68
CA MET A 207 -15.48 7.65 -5.32
C MET A 207 -16.38 6.47 -4.94
N VAL A 208 -16.06 5.83 -3.81
CA VAL A 208 -16.80 4.69 -3.27
C VAL A 208 -17.29 5.02 -1.87
N ARG A 209 -18.57 4.80 -1.63
CA ARG A 209 -19.21 4.99 -0.32
C ARG A 209 -20.01 3.76 0.05
N ALA A 210 -19.91 3.35 1.30
CA ALA A 210 -20.58 2.17 1.80
C ALA A 210 -21.34 2.47 3.09
N TRP A 211 -22.59 1.99 3.15
CA TRP A 211 -23.47 2.13 4.30
C TRP A 211 -23.90 0.75 4.80
N VAL A 212 -23.93 0.61 6.12
CA VAL A 212 -24.57 -0.50 6.81
C VAL A 212 -25.66 0.06 7.72
N ASP A 213 -26.89 -0.45 7.59
CA ASP A 213 -28.07 0.00 8.33
C ASP A 213 -28.31 1.51 8.24
N GLY A 214 -28.06 2.07 7.04
CA GLY A 214 -28.22 3.50 6.75
C GLY A 214 -27.12 4.41 7.31
N ARG A 215 -26.16 3.89 8.08
CA ARG A 215 -24.99 4.64 8.57
C ARG A 215 -23.86 4.55 7.56
N LEU A 216 -23.25 5.70 7.21
CA LEU A 216 -22.03 5.73 6.40
C LEU A 216 -20.89 5.11 7.19
N CYS A 217 -20.36 4.00 6.72
CA CYS A 217 -19.33 3.22 7.41
C CYS A 217 -17.98 3.27 6.70
N ALA A 218 -17.94 3.55 5.40
CA ALA A 218 -16.72 3.77 4.66
C ALA A 218 -16.93 4.77 3.51
N GLU A 219 -15.93 5.59 3.26
CA GLU A 219 -15.83 6.50 2.13
C GLU A 219 -14.37 6.54 1.70
N THR A 220 -14.12 6.41 0.39
CA THR A 220 -12.77 6.51 -0.17
C THR A 220 -12.82 6.90 -1.64
N GLU A 221 -11.74 7.49 -2.13
CA GLU A 221 -11.50 7.74 -3.54
C GLU A 221 -10.31 6.88 -3.96
N ASP A 222 -10.51 5.96 -4.90
CA ASP A 222 -9.41 5.16 -5.43
C ASP A 222 -8.56 6.02 -6.36
N LYS A 223 -7.39 6.44 -5.90
CA LYS A 223 -6.45 7.22 -6.71
C LYS A 223 -5.54 6.28 -7.51
N PRO A 224 -5.24 6.57 -8.79
CA PRO A 224 -4.27 5.80 -9.53
C PRO A 224 -2.94 5.71 -8.77
N VAL A 225 -2.33 4.52 -8.80
CA VAL A 225 -0.97 4.36 -8.27
C VAL A 225 -0.02 4.92 -9.31
N VAL A 226 0.52 6.11 -9.04
CA VAL A 226 1.53 6.73 -9.90
C VAL A 226 2.90 6.54 -9.25
N THR A 227 3.82 5.91 -9.97
CA THR A 227 5.21 5.77 -9.53
C THR A 227 5.95 7.06 -9.85
N GLU A 228 6.38 7.78 -8.82
CA GLU A 228 7.18 9.00 -8.98
C GLU A 228 8.57 8.67 -9.58
N PRO A 229 9.20 9.58 -10.33
CA PRO A 229 10.57 9.39 -10.81
C PRO A 229 11.54 9.10 -9.65
N LEU A 230 11.40 9.81 -8.54
CA LEU A 230 12.12 9.59 -7.28
C LEU A 230 11.21 9.87 -6.10
N TYR A 231 11.34 9.09 -5.04
CA TYR A 231 10.80 9.41 -3.72
C TYR A 231 11.92 9.91 -2.83
N TYR A 232 11.69 10.98 -2.08
CA TYR A 232 12.76 11.60 -1.28
C TYR A 232 12.28 12.18 0.04
N GLY A 233 13.22 12.33 0.97
CA GLY A 233 13.00 12.97 2.25
C GLY A 233 14.33 13.46 2.83
N ALA A 234 14.30 14.61 3.49
CA ALA A 234 15.47 15.18 4.13
C ALA A 234 15.16 15.54 5.58
N SER A 235 16.17 15.36 6.41
CA SER A 235 16.14 15.74 7.81
C SER A 235 17.51 16.25 8.24
N ARG A 236 17.54 16.97 9.34
CA ARG A 236 18.75 17.40 10.02
C ARG A 236 18.82 16.68 11.36
N ASP A 237 19.96 16.09 11.63
CA ASP A 237 20.35 15.65 12.96
C ASP A 237 20.87 16.87 13.72
N GLU A 238 20.11 17.40 14.68
CA GLU A 238 20.50 18.63 15.38
C GLU A 238 21.66 18.41 16.36
N ALA A 239 21.93 17.17 16.77
CA ALA A 239 23.02 16.87 17.69
C ALA A 239 24.39 17.18 17.08
N ASP A 240 24.55 16.94 15.77
CA ASP A 240 25.82 17.10 15.08
C ASP A 240 25.72 17.87 13.75
N GLN A 241 24.56 18.47 13.50
CA GLN A 241 24.18 19.27 12.33
C GLN A 241 24.27 18.52 10.99
N THR A 242 24.33 17.17 11.00
CA THR A 242 24.31 16.37 9.77
C THR A 242 23.00 16.58 9.03
N VAL A 243 23.07 16.86 7.73
CA VAL A 243 21.92 16.74 6.84
C VAL A 243 21.86 15.32 6.30
N ILE A 244 20.70 14.69 6.47
CA ILE A 244 20.40 13.35 6.00
C ILE A 244 19.41 13.48 4.85
N LEU A 245 19.80 13.05 3.65
CA LEU A 245 18.93 12.97 2.47
C LEU A 245 18.75 11.52 2.08
N LYS A 246 17.51 11.05 2.05
CA LYS A 246 17.12 9.72 1.59
C LYS A 246 16.41 9.84 0.26
N VAL A 247 16.80 9.02 -0.72
CA VAL A 247 16.20 8.98 -2.04
C VAL A 247 15.99 7.53 -2.45
N VAL A 248 14.79 7.23 -2.96
CA VAL A 248 14.41 5.92 -3.47
C VAL A 248 14.05 6.05 -4.94
N ASN A 249 14.68 5.24 -5.77
CA ASN A 249 14.34 5.08 -7.18
C ASN A 249 13.65 3.73 -7.38
N LEU A 250 12.36 3.75 -7.73
CA LEU A 250 11.59 2.54 -8.05
C LEU A 250 11.55 2.24 -9.54
N GLN A 251 12.18 3.07 -10.37
CA GLN A 251 12.19 2.91 -11.82
C GLN A 251 13.16 1.80 -12.24
N GLU A 252 12.91 1.22 -13.42
CA GLU A 252 13.77 0.19 -14.01
C GLU A 252 15.06 0.78 -14.63
N GLN A 253 15.20 2.11 -14.60
CA GLN A 253 16.33 2.86 -15.13
C GLN A 253 16.93 3.79 -14.07
N GLY A 254 18.20 4.14 -14.25
CA GLY A 254 18.84 5.17 -13.43
C GLY A 254 18.15 6.53 -13.64
N VAL A 255 18.02 7.29 -12.56
CA VAL A 255 17.46 8.65 -12.60
C VAL A 255 18.51 9.62 -12.08
N SER A 256 18.90 10.57 -12.91
CA SER A 256 19.83 11.64 -12.53
C SER A 256 19.09 12.84 -11.98
N ALA A 257 19.60 13.42 -10.90
CA ALA A 257 19.10 14.68 -10.36
C ALA A 257 20.23 15.64 -9.99
N HIS A 258 19.97 16.94 -10.16
CA HIS A 258 20.83 17.99 -9.62
C HIS A 258 20.38 18.31 -8.20
N ILE A 259 21.23 18.01 -7.22
CA ILE A 259 20.92 18.23 -5.80
C ILE A 259 21.56 19.55 -5.38
N ILE A 260 20.76 20.44 -4.77
CA ILE A 260 21.18 21.75 -4.27
C ILE A 260 20.86 21.84 -2.78
N MET A 261 21.89 21.95 -1.95
CA MET A 261 21.80 22.04 -0.50
C MET A 261 21.69 23.51 -0.07
N LYS A 262 20.54 24.13 -0.34
CA LYS A 262 20.30 25.55 -0.02
C LYS A 262 20.61 25.84 1.45
N GLY A 263 21.42 26.86 1.71
CA GLY A 263 21.82 27.27 3.06
C GLY A 263 23.13 26.65 3.56
N MET A 264 23.77 25.76 2.79
CA MET A 264 25.15 25.30 3.01
C MET A 264 26.14 26.03 2.07
N CYS A 265 25.87 27.31 1.79
CA CYS A 265 26.50 28.06 0.72
C CYS A 265 27.95 28.44 1.08
N SER A 266 28.90 28.12 0.19
CA SER A 266 30.36 28.38 0.27
C SER A 266 31.21 27.31 0.95
N SER A 267 30.66 26.12 1.20
CA SER A 267 31.35 25.09 1.96
C SER A 267 31.62 23.81 1.20
N ARG A 268 32.58 23.06 1.74
CA ARG A 268 32.86 21.70 1.31
C ARG A 268 31.86 20.78 1.98
N LEU A 269 31.12 20.04 1.17
CA LEU A 269 30.28 18.96 1.66
C LEU A 269 31.15 17.72 1.84
N GLN A 270 31.14 17.15 3.04
CA GLN A 270 31.74 15.85 3.30
C GLN A 270 30.75 14.95 4.01
N GLY A 271 30.86 13.65 3.76
CA GLY A 271 30.26 12.66 4.64
C GLY A 271 30.26 11.28 4.03
N THR A 272 29.16 10.56 4.20
CA THR A 272 29.02 9.17 3.73
C THR A 272 27.75 9.04 2.92
N VAL A 273 27.84 8.26 1.84
CA VAL A 273 26.70 7.82 1.05
C VAL A 273 26.56 6.31 1.22
N TYR A 274 25.34 5.89 1.53
CA TYR A 274 24.95 4.49 1.62
C TYR A 274 24.05 4.21 0.42
N THR A 275 24.45 3.27 -0.43
CA THR A 275 23.67 2.90 -1.62
C THR A 275 23.35 1.42 -1.58
N MET A 276 22.08 1.08 -1.72
CA MET A 276 21.60 -0.28 -1.85
C MET A 276 20.80 -0.36 -3.15
N HIS A 277 21.17 -1.27 -4.05
CA HIS A 277 20.46 -1.52 -5.29
C HIS A 277 20.64 -2.99 -5.71
N ALA A 278 19.65 -3.57 -6.36
CA ALA A 278 19.72 -4.91 -6.93
C ALA A 278 18.62 -5.11 -7.98
N ASP A 279 18.66 -6.25 -8.69
CA ASP A 279 17.51 -6.67 -9.50
C ASP A 279 16.36 -7.15 -8.60
N LEU A 280 15.11 -7.01 -9.04
CA LEU A 280 13.91 -7.26 -8.22
C LEU A 280 13.80 -8.67 -7.61
N ALA A 281 14.43 -9.67 -8.23
CA ALA A 281 14.42 -11.05 -7.76
C ALA A 281 15.61 -11.41 -6.85
N ALA A 282 16.53 -10.47 -6.63
CA ALA A 282 17.71 -10.72 -5.82
C ALA A 282 17.36 -10.75 -4.32
N GLU A 283 17.74 -11.85 -3.67
CA GLU A 283 17.50 -12.10 -2.25
C GLU A 283 18.79 -12.52 -1.56
N ASN A 284 18.85 -12.30 -0.24
CA ASN A 284 19.91 -12.86 0.59
C ASN A 284 19.57 -14.30 0.98
N ASP A 285 20.59 -15.11 1.21
CA ASP A 285 20.46 -16.49 1.69
C ASP A 285 21.64 -16.87 2.59
N PHE A 286 21.70 -18.10 3.10
CA PHE A 286 22.81 -18.50 3.98
C PHE A 286 24.16 -18.63 3.27
N ALA A 287 24.18 -18.78 1.93
CA ALA A 287 25.43 -18.85 1.17
C ALA A 287 25.95 -17.43 0.87
N GLU A 288 25.05 -16.50 0.56
CA GLU A 288 25.35 -15.10 0.28
C GLU A 288 24.45 -14.18 1.14
N PRO A 289 24.74 -14.04 2.46
CA PRO A 289 23.86 -13.34 3.40
C PRO A 289 23.83 -11.81 3.24
N GLU A 290 24.75 -11.27 2.43
CA GLU A 290 24.87 -9.85 2.11
C GLU A 290 24.87 -9.60 0.60
N ARG A 291 24.30 -10.52 -0.21
CA ARG A 291 24.16 -10.36 -1.67
C ARG A 291 23.52 -9.01 -2.03
N VAL A 292 22.48 -8.64 -1.28
CA VAL A 292 21.77 -7.37 -1.34
C VAL A 292 21.90 -6.69 0.02
N ALA A 293 22.91 -5.84 0.14
CA ALA A 293 23.18 -5.04 1.33
C ALA A 293 23.68 -3.63 0.94
N PRO A 294 23.64 -2.65 1.86
CA PRO A 294 24.10 -1.30 1.59
C PRO A 294 25.61 -1.25 1.40
N GLN A 295 26.05 -0.53 0.37
CA GLN A 295 27.46 -0.19 0.15
C GLN A 295 27.73 1.22 0.65
N GLU A 296 28.83 1.38 1.37
CA GLU A 296 29.23 2.67 1.94
C GLU A 296 30.34 3.30 1.10
N ALA A 297 30.20 4.60 0.81
CA ALA A 297 31.21 5.37 0.12
C ALA A 297 31.42 6.72 0.82
N VAL A 298 32.69 7.12 0.97
CA VAL A 298 33.03 8.48 1.39
C VAL A 298 32.61 9.46 0.29
N PHE A 299 31.96 10.55 0.69
CA PHE A 299 31.50 11.59 -0.21
C PHE A 299 32.19 12.91 0.09
N TYR A 300 32.62 13.58 -0.97
CA TYR A 300 33.22 14.91 -0.90
C TYR A 300 32.81 15.75 -2.11
N LYS A 301 32.43 17.01 -1.88
CA LYS A 301 32.16 17.98 -2.93
C LYS A 301 32.58 19.38 -2.51
N GLU A 302 33.15 20.14 -3.44
CA GLU A 302 33.64 21.50 -3.19
C GLU A 302 32.55 22.58 -3.21
N ASN A 303 31.29 22.21 -3.49
CA ASN A 303 30.16 23.13 -3.61
C ASN A 303 28.94 22.57 -2.87
N ASP A 304 27.95 23.44 -2.66
CA ASP A 304 26.64 23.12 -2.10
C ASP A 304 25.71 22.38 -3.08
N SER A 305 26.18 22.07 -4.29
CA SER A 305 25.42 21.34 -5.29
C SER A 305 26.23 20.32 -6.07
N PHE A 306 25.56 19.26 -6.51
CA PHE A 306 26.16 18.16 -7.26
C PHE A 306 25.11 17.40 -8.08
N MET A 307 25.56 16.84 -9.21
CA MET A 307 24.80 15.84 -9.94
C MET A 307 24.99 14.47 -9.28
N TYR A 308 23.92 13.71 -9.18
CA TYR A 308 23.97 12.32 -8.74
C TYR A 308 23.02 11.47 -9.58
N GLU A 309 23.49 10.30 -10.00
CA GLU A 309 22.67 9.29 -10.65
C GLU A 309 22.23 8.26 -9.62
N PHE A 310 20.92 8.18 -9.39
CA PHE A 310 20.31 7.15 -8.55
C PHE A 310 20.09 5.89 -9.38
N PRO A 311 20.75 4.76 -9.07
CA PRO A 311 20.58 3.52 -9.83
C PRO A 311 19.12 3.07 -9.87
N LYS A 312 18.76 2.24 -10.87
CA LYS A 312 17.45 1.55 -10.88
C LYS A 312 17.23 0.77 -9.58
N PHE A 313 15.99 0.64 -9.14
CA PHE A 313 15.61 -0.11 -7.92
C PHE A 313 16.56 0.11 -6.74
N SER A 314 16.70 1.36 -6.31
CA SER A 314 17.70 1.74 -5.31
C SER A 314 17.13 2.52 -4.13
N LEU A 315 17.82 2.39 -3.00
CA LEU A 315 17.76 3.29 -1.86
C LEU A 315 19.14 3.90 -1.66
N THR A 316 19.21 5.22 -1.68
CA THR A 316 20.42 5.99 -1.40
C THR A 316 20.20 6.88 -0.18
N VAL A 317 21.13 6.85 0.77
CA VAL A 317 21.13 7.72 1.96
C VAL A 317 22.42 8.51 1.99
N PHE A 318 22.31 9.82 1.89
CA PHE A 318 23.40 10.75 2.15
C PHE A 318 23.38 11.15 3.62
N ARG A 319 24.55 11.17 4.26
CA ARG A 319 24.81 11.89 5.51
C ARG A 319 25.89 12.92 5.21
N LEU A 320 25.54 14.18 5.16
CA LEU A 320 26.42 15.27 4.76
C LEU A 320 26.57 16.31 5.86
N LYS A 321 27.79 16.82 5.99
CA LYS A 321 28.13 17.96 6.84
C LYS A 321 28.83 19.03 6.02
N GLU A 322 28.64 20.25 6.49
CA GLU A 322 29.40 21.42 6.09
C GLU A 322 30.76 21.43 6.81
N ILE A 323 31.84 21.72 6.10
CA ILE A 323 33.21 21.86 6.64
C ILE A 323 33.87 23.14 6.14
#